data_AF-A0A951S036-F1
#
_entry.id   AF-A0A951S036-F1
#
_cell.length_a   1.000
_cell.length_b   1.000
_cell.length_c   1.000
_cell.angle_alpha   90.00
_cell.angle_beta   90.00
_cell.angle_gamma   90.00
#
_symmetry.space_group_name_H-M   'P 1'
#
loop_
_entity.id
_entity.type
_entity.pdbx_description
1 polymer ?
#
loop_
_entity_poly.entity_id
_entity_poly.type
_entity_poly.pdbx_seq_one_letter_code
_entity_poly.pdbx_strand_id
1 'polypeptide(L)' 'MNKILIQFGLLVFCFALIFFSQRGMPLQDVVLKSFIVFVAFTIVLSVVVLFVFKMVNKNETLTTADSKKSE' A
#
# COMPACT_ATOMS: atom_id res chain seq x y z
N MET A 1 -11.73 -10.56 -2.12
CA MET A 1 -10.87 -9.87 -3.10
C MET A 1 -10.01 -8.73 -2.51
N ASN A 2 -9.83 -8.62 -1.17
CA ASN A 2 -8.82 -7.74 -0.54
C ASN A 2 -7.54 -8.49 -0.07
N LYS A 3 -7.41 -9.78 -0.39
CA LYS A 3 -6.30 -10.63 0.10
C LYS A 3 -4.93 -10.15 -0.35
N ILE A 4 -4.85 -9.49 -1.51
CA ILE A 4 -3.60 -9.00 -2.08
C ILE A 4 -2.95 -7.94 -1.17
N LEU A 5 -3.75 -7.06 -0.57
CA LEU A 5 -3.27 -6.00 0.33
C LEU A 5 -2.67 -6.59 1.60
N ILE A 6 -3.33 -7.60 2.18
CA ILE A 6 -2.86 -8.30 3.37
C ILE A 6 -1.62 -9.15 3.06
N GLN A 7 -1.59 -9.87 1.94
CA GLN A 7 -0.43 -10.66 1.52
C GLN A 7 0.79 -9.77 1.24
N PHE A 8 0.59 -8.65 0.56
CA PHE A 8 1.66 -7.70 0.25
C PHE A 8 2.18 -7.01 1.51
N GLY A 9 1.27 -6.61 2.42
CA GLY A 9 1.65 -6.09 3.71
C GLY A 9 2.46 -7.11 4.53
N LEU A 10 2.02 -8.38 4.57
CA LEU A 10 2.73 -9.43 5.30
C LEU A 10 4.13 -9.68 4.74
N LEU A 11 4.29 -9.57 3.42
CA LEU A 11 5.58 -9.62 2.73
C LEU A 11 6.51 -8.50 3.21
N VAL A 12 6.02 -7.27 3.26
CA VAL A 12 6.77 -6.11 3.76
C VAL A 12 7.11 -6.27 5.24
N PHE A 13 6.20 -6.84 6.05
CA PHE A 13 6.46 -7.14 7.45
C PHE A 13 7.60 -8.17 7.62
N CYS A 14 7.60 -9.26 6.84
CA CYS A 14 8.70 -10.22 6.85
C CYS A 14 10.03 -9.59 6.45
N PHE A 15 10.03 -8.73 5.42
CA PHE A 15 11.23 -7.98 5.04
C PHE A 15 11.73 -7.05 6.15
N ALA A 16 10.82 -6.34 6.83
CA ALA A 16 11.17 -5.48 7.95
C ALA A 16 11.80 -6.30 9.10
N LEU A 17 11.24 -7.47 9.43
CA LEU A 17 11.80 -8.37 10.43
C LEU A 17 13.22 -8.81 10.08
N ILE A 18 13.47 -9.25 8.84
CA ILE A 18 14.80 -9.66 8.38
C ILE A 18 15.79 -8.48 8.42
N PHE A 19 15.33 -7.28 8.06
CA PHE A 19 16.17 -6.07 8.05
C PHE A 19 16.57 -5.62 9.46
N PHE A 20 15.61 -5.58 10.40
CA PHE A 20 15.88 -5.19 11.78
C PHE A 20 16.61 -6.29 12.56
N SER A 21 16.36 -7.56 12.24
CA SER A 21 17.08 -8.69 12.85
C SER A 21 18.57 -8.70 12.51
N GLN A 22 18.95 -8.23 11.33
CA GLN A 22 20.37 -8.12 10.93
C GLN A 22 21.15 -7.02 11.68
N ARG A 23 20.47 -6.12 12.41
CA ARG A 23 21.11 -5.04 13.16
C ARG A 23 21.57 -5.46 14.57
N GLY A 24 21.46 -6.74 14.93
CA GLY A 24 21.88 -7.23 16.25
C GLY A 24 21.07 -6.65 17.41
N MET A 25 19.87 -6.12 17.14
CA MET A 25 18.97 -5.59 18.16
C MET A 25 18.26 -6.73 18.91
N PRO A 26 17.84 -6.50 20.17
CA PRO A 26 17.04 -7.49 20.89
C PRO A 26 15.74 -7.79 20.16
N LEU A 27 15.33 -9.06 20.21
CA LEU A 27 14.21 -9.61 19.43
C LEU A 27 12.89 -8.83 19.67
N GLN A 28 12.69 -8.35 20.90
CA GLN A 28 11.55 -7.53 21.28
C GLN A 28 11.51 -6.18 20.53
N ASP A 29 12.65 -5.49 20.41
CA ASP A 29 12.75 -4.23 19.66
C ASP A 29 12.58 -4.45 18.15
N VAL A 30 13.10 -5.57 17.64
CA VAL A 30 12.97 -5.95 16.23
C VAL A 30 11.50 -6.12 15.87
N VAL A 31 10.74 -6.86 16.68
CA VAL A 31 9.30 -7.10 16.45
C VAL A 31 8.51 -5.80 16.56
N LEU A 32 8.78 -4.98 17.59
CA LEU A 32 8.05 -3.72 17.80
C LEU A 32 8.29 -2.72 16.66
N LYS A 33 9.54 -2.52 16.24
CA LYS A 33 9.89 -1.65 15.10
C LYS A 33 9.31 -2.18 13.79
N SER A 34 9.42 -3.48 13.53
CA SER A 34 8.87 -4.10 12.32
C SER A 34 7.35 -3.97 12.26
N PHE A 35 6.67 -4.08 13.39
CA PHE A 35 5.23 -3.91 13.47
C PHE A 35 4.81 -2.46 13.17
N ILE A 36 5.52 -1.47 13.73
CA ILE A 36 5.27 -0.05 13.44
C ILE A 36 5.47 0.24 11.95
N VAL A 37 6.56 -0.26 11.36
CA VAL A 37 6.84 -0.08 9.93
C VAL A 37 5.75 -0.75 9.08
N PHE A 38 5.30 -1.94 9.44
CA PHE A 38 4.21 -2.62 8.75
C PHE A 38 2.89 -1.85 8.79
N VAL A 39 2.50 -1.33 9.96
CA VAL A 39 1.27 -0.53 10.09
C VAL A 39 1.37 0.76 9.29
N ALA A 40 2.48 1.50 9.44
CA ALA A 40 2.71 2.74 8.69
C ALA A 40 2.69 2.50 7.17
N PHE A 41 3.38 1.46 6.71
CA PHE A 41 3.41 1.11 5.29
C PHE A 41 2.03 0.71 4.77
N THR A 42 1.26 -0.06 5.55
CA THR A 42 -0.09 -0.49 5.18
C THR A 42 -1.04 0.72 5.02
N ILE A 43 -0.95 1.69 5.92
CA ILE A 43 -1.75 2.93 5.84
C ILE A 43 -1.37 3.73 4.58
N VAL A 44 -0.08 3.95 4.35
CA VAL A 44 0.41 4.68 3.17
C VAL A 44 -0.03 3.97 1.90
N LEU A 45 0.15 2.65 1.83
CA LEU A 45 -0.26 1.85 0.68
C LEU A 45 -1.77 1.93 0.44
N SER A 46 -2.59 1.91 1.49
CA SER A 46 -4.04 2.06 1.38
C SER A 46 -4.43 3.43 0.81
N VAL A 47 -3.78 4.51 1.27
CA VAL A 47 -3.97 5.87 0.73
C VAL A 47 -3.54 5.95 -0.73
N VAL A 48 -2.38 5.40 -1.08
CA VAL A 48 -1.88 5.37 -2.46
C VAL A 48 -2.85 4.61 -3.36
N VAL A 49 -3.33 3.44 -2.94
CA VAL A 49 -4.30 2.65 -3.70
C VAL A 49 -5.58 3.46 -3.93
N LEU A 50 -6.13 4.11 -2.90
CA LEU A 50 -7.30 4.98 -3.05
C LEU A 50 -7.05 6.15 -4.01
N PHE A 51 -5.85 6.75 -3.95
CA PHE A 51 -5.47 7.86 -4.82
C PHE A 51 -5.32 7.42 -6.27
N VAL A 52 -4.67 6.28 -6.51
CA VAL A 52 -4.56 5.66 -7.84
C VAL A 52 -5.94 5.31 -8.38
N PHE A 53 -6.81 4.71 -7.56
CA PHE A 53 -8.18 4.39 -7.96
C PHE A 53 -8.95 5.65 -8.35
N LYS A 54 -8.82 6.73 -7.58
CA LYS A 54 -9.42 8.03 -7.90
C LYS A 54 -8.85 8.64 -9.19
N MET A 55 -7.57 8.48 -9.47
CA MET A 55 -6.96 8.94 -10.73
C MET A 55 -7.43 8.12 -11.93
N VAL A 56 -7.50 6.80 -11.80
CA VAL A 56 -8.02 5.91 -12.84
C VAL A 56 -9.48 6.27 -13.15
N ASN A 57 -10.32 6.44 -12.13
CA ASN A 57 -11.72 6.82 -12.29
C ASN A 57 -11.95 8.21 -12.90
N LYS A 58 -10.97 9.12 -12.84
CA LYS A 58 -11.04 10.41 -13.53
C LYS A 58 -10.73 10.32 -15.03
N ASN A 59 -10.03 9.28 -15.50
CA ASN A 59 -9.72 9.12 -16.92
C ASN A 59 -10.90 8.53 -17.70
N GLU A 60 -11.73 7.70 -17.07
CA GLU A 60 -12.94 7.14 -17.67
C GLU A 60 -14.09 8.17 -17.83
N THR A 61 -14.10 9.25 -17.03
CA THR A 61 -15.10 10.33 -17.15
C THR A 61 -14.75 11.38 -18.22
N LEU A 62 -13.49 11.46 -18.67
CA LEU A 62 -13.07 12.40 -19.72
C LEU A 62 -13.27 11.83 -21.14
N THR A 63 -13.28 10.50 -21.32
CA THR A 63 -13.47 9.87 -22.64
C THR A 63 -14.93 9.79 -23.10
N THR A 64 -15.91 10.07 -22.22
CA THR A 64 -17.34 10.09 -22.56
C THR A 64 -17.93 11.50 -22.65
N ALA A 65 -17.24 12.53 -22.14
CA ALA A 65 -17.69 13.92 -22.24
C ALA A 65 -17.41 14.54 -23.62
N ASP A 66 -16.42 14.02 -24.36
CA ASP A 66 -16.09 14.51 -25.71
C ASP A 66 -16.99 13.91 -26.81
N SER A 67 -17.65 12.78 -26.54
CA SER A 67 -18.55 12.12 -27.52
C SER A 67 -19.99 12.65 -27.49
N LYS A 68 -20.33 13.64 -26.65
CA LYS A 68 -21.70 14.18 -26.54
C LYS A 68 -21.82 15.67 -26.94
N LYS A 69 -20.87 16.17 -27.73
CA LYS A 69 -20.87 17.53 -28.29
C LYS A 69 -20.80 17.56 -29.84
N SER A 70 -21.15 16.45 -30.50
CA SER A 70 -21.40 16.39 -31.93
C SER A 70 -22.49 15.34 -32.20
N GLU A 71 -23.71 15.65 -31.78
CA GLU A 71 -24.93 15.12 -32.41
C GLU A 71 -25.97 16.24 -32.45
#